data_AF-A0ABD0NMM0-F1
#
_entry.id   AF-A0ABD0NMM0-F1
#
_cell.length_a   1.000
_cell.length_b   1.000
_cell.length_c   1.000
_cell.angle_alpha   90.00
_cell.angle_beta   90.00
_cell.angle_gamma   90.00
#
_symmetry.space_group_name_H-M   'P 1'
#
loop_
_entity.id
_entity.type
_entity.pdbx_description
1 polymer ?
#
loop_
_entity_poly.entity_id
_entity_poly.type
_entity_poly.pdbx_seq_one_letter_code
_entity_poly.pdbx_strand_id
1 'polypeptide(L)'
;VKLLENQPYVESVYEQVNAALLEYTLCAYPQFPDRFSQILLRLPELRALSTQAEDYLCYKHLSGEVPCNNLLIEMLHAKRTCI
;
A
#
# COMPACT_ATOMS: atom_id res chain seq x y z
N VAL A 1 5.14 14.34 -9.93
CA VAL A 1 4.03 13.67 -9.21
C VAL A 1 2.69 14.09 -9.81
N LYS A 2 1.95 13.20 -10.50
CA LYS A 2 0.57 13.50 -10.92
C LYS A 2 -0.31 13.58 -9.68
N LEU A 3 -1.00 14.69 -9.50
CA LEU A 3 -2.01 14.83 -8.44
C LEU A 3 -3.21 13.94 -8.79
N LEU A 4 -3.87 13.42 -7.75
CA LEU A 4 -5.11 12.63 -7.92
C LEU A 4 -6.19 13.52 -8.54
N GLU A 5 -6.83 13.06 -9.61
CA GLU A 5 -7.87 13.84 -10.31
C GLU A 5 -9.09 14.10 -9.43
N ASN A 6 -9.42 13.19 -8.52
CA ASN A 6 -10.55 13.31 -7.61
C ASN A 6 -10.13 13.01 -6.17
N GLN A 7 -9.31 13.89 -5.61
CA GLN A 7 -8.86 13.81 -4.22
C GLN A 7 -10.02 13.73 -3.20
N PRO A 8 -11.12 14.52 -3.31
CA PRO A 8 -12.23 14.45 -2.36
C PRO A 8 -12.90 13.07 -2.31
N TYR A 9 -13.01 12.38 -3.45
CA TYR A 9 -13.54 11.03 -3.49
C TYR A 9 -12.61 10.02 -2.80
N VAL A 10 -11.30 10.16 -2.98
CA VAL A 10 -10.32 9.28 -2.32
C VAL A 10 -10.37 9.48 -0.80
N GLU A 11 -10.49 10.73 -0.34
CA GLU A 11 -10.64 11.06 1.07
C GLU A 11 -11.93 10.47 1.66
N SER A 12 -13.07 10.60 0.96
CA SER A 12 -14.34 10.05 1.45
C SER A 12 -14.35 8.53 1.54
N VAL A 13 -13.75 7.84 0.57
CA VAL A 13 -13.58 6.38 0.62
C VAL A 13 -12.64 5.98 1.76
N TYR A 14 -11.56 6.74 1.98
CA TYR A 14 -10.64 6.49 3.08
C TYR A 14 -11.35 6.60 4.44
N GLU A 15 -12.16 7.64 4.65
CA GLU A 15 -12.97 7.80 5.86
C GLU A 15 -13.97 6.64 6.04
N GLN A 16 -14.68 6.27 4.97
CA GLN A 16 -15.67 5.19 5.01
C GLN A 16 -15.04 3.85 5.40
N VAL A 17 -13.88 3.51 4.84
CA VAL A 17 -13.18 2.26 5.14
C VAL A 17 -12.64 2.27 6.57
N ASN A 18 -12.11 3.40 7.06
CA ASN A 18 -11.65 3.50 8.44
C ASN A 18 -12.80 3.35 9.44
N ALA A 19 -13.95 3.97 9.16
CA ALA A 19 -15.14 3.82 10.00
C ALA A 19 -15.63 2.36 10.05
N ALA A 20 -15.75 1.71 8.89
CA ALA A 20 -16.16 0.31 8.81
C ALA A 20 -15.17 -0.63 9.51
N LEU A 21 -13.86 -0.40 9.36
CA LEU A 21 -12.83 -1.19 10.04
C LEU A 21 -12.90 -1.00 11.56
N LEU A 22 -13.07 0.24 12.04
CA LEU A 22 -13.21 0.53 13.46
C LEU A 22 -14.41 -0.21 14.05
N GLU A 23 -15.59 -0.06 13.43
CA GLU A 23 -16.82 -0.74 13.86
C GLU A 23 -16.62 -2.26 13.90
N TYR A 24 -16.04 -2.84 12.83
CA TYR A 24 -15.74 -4.26 12.79
C TYR A 24 -14.82 -4.69 13.93
N THR A 25 -13.75 -3.95 14.22
CA THR A 25 -12.84 -4.33 15.31
C THR A 25 -13.49 -4.28 16.68
N LEU A 26 -14.36 -3.31 16.94
CA LEU A 26 -15.10 -3.20 18.20
C LEU A 26 -16.10 -4.34 18.37
N CYS A 27 -16.81 -4.71 17.30
CA CYS A 27 -17.80 -5.78 17.31
C CYS A 27 -17.17 -7.18 17.38
N ALA A 28 -16.12 -7.44 16.60
CA ALA A 28 -15.50 -8.75 16.49
C ALA A 28 -14.46 -9.03 17.59
N TYR A 29 -13.87 -7.99 18.18
CA TYR A 29 -12.80 -8.11 19.18
C TYR A 29 -13.02 -7.15 20.36
N PRO A 30 -14.15 -7.23 21.08
CA PRO A 30 -14.50 -6.30 22.16
C PRO A 30 -13.49 -6.27 23.32
N GLN A 31 -12.72 -7.35 23.50
CA GLN A 31 -11.65 -7.46 24.49
C GLN A 31 -10.35 -6.74 24.10
N PHE A 32 -10.23 -6.27 22.85
CA PHE A 32 -9.06 -5.58 22.31
C PHE A 32 -9.48 -4.22 21.71
N PRO A 33 -9.81 -3.22 22.54
CA PRO A 33 -10.34 -1.94 22.06
C PRO A 33 -9.34 -1.14 21.21
N ASP A 34 -8.04 -1.43 21.32
CA ASP A 34 -6.96 -0.80 20.58
C ASP A 34 -6.62 -1.54 19.26
N ARG A 35 -7.34 -2.61 18.92
CA ARG A 35 -7.03 -3.45 17.75
C ARG A 35 -7.06 -2.69 16.43
N PHE A 36 -7.98 -1.74 16.27
CA PHE A 36 -8.00 -0.83 15.11
C PHE A 36 -6.64 -0.12 14.94
N SER A 37 -6.17 0.54 16.00
CA SER A 37 -4.90 1.26 15.99
C SER A 37 -3.71 0.32 15.77
N GLN A 38 -3.72 -0.87 16.38
CA GLN A 38 -2.67 -1.87 16.16
C GLN A 38 -2.56 -2.30 14.68
N ILE A 39 -3.69 -2.46 13.98
CA ILE A 39 -3.71 -2.77 12.55
C ILE A 39 -3.12 -1.61 11.75
N LEU A 40 -3.55 -0.37 12.02
CA LEU A 40 -3.04 0.80 11.31
C LEU A 40 -1.54 1.01 11.49
N LEU A 41 -0.99 0.69 12.67
CA LEU A 41 0.44 0.75 12.96
C LEU A 41 1.29 -0.20 12.10
N ARG A 42 0.70 -1.23 11.49
CA ARG A 42 1.41 -2.13 10.56
C ARG A 42 1.51 -1.59 9.14
N LEU A 43 0.69 -0.61 8.77
CA LEU A 43 0.71 -0.04 7.42
C LEU A 43 2.05 0.66 7.07
N PRO A 44 2.68 1.46 7.97
CA PRO A 44 4.01 2.01 7.71
C PRO A 44 5.09 0.94 7.53
N GLU A 45 5.08 -0.11 8.37
CA GLU A 45 6.03 -1.22 8.26
C GLU A 45 5.87 -1.96 6.92
N LEU A 46 4.63 -2.23 6.52
CA LEU A 46 4.32 -2.84 5.22
C LEU A 46 4.79 -1.96 4.05
N ARG A 47 4.61 -0.64 4.14
CA ARG A 47 5.12 0.30 3.13
C ARG A 47 6.64 0.26 3.04
N ALA A 48 7.35 0.23 4.18
CA ALA A 48 8.80 0.13 4.19
C ALA A 48 9.31 -1.18 3.55
N LEU A 49 8.67 -2.31 3.87
CA LEU A 49 8.96 -3.60 3.25
C LEU A 49 8.68 -3.58 1.75
N SER A 50 7.57 -2.98 1.32
CA SER A 50 7.25 -2.81 -0.10
C SER A 50 8.34 -2.05 -0.85
N THR A 51 8.84 -0.95 -0.28
CA THR A 51 9.94 -0.18 -0.88
C THR A 51 11.21 -1.01 -1.03
N GLN A 52 11.60 -1.77 0.00
CA GLN A 52 12.77 -2.65 -0.09
C GLN A 52 12.58 -3.75 -1.14
N ALA A 53 11.37 -4.32 -1.23
CA ALA A 53 11.05 -5.35 -2.22
C ALA A 53 11.11 -4.79 -3.66
N GLU A 54 10.65 -3.55 -3.87
CA GLU A 54 10.79 -2.88 -5.17
C GLU A 54 12.25 -2.64 -5.54
N ASP A 55 13.09 -2.19 -4.62
CA ASP A 55 14.53 -2.01 -4.85
C ASP A 55 15.21 -3.35 -5.22
N TYR A 56 14.83 -4.41 -4.52
CA TYR A 56 15.30 -5.76 -4.81
C TYR A 56 14.86 -6.23 -6.20
N LEU A 57 13.58 -6.06 -6.54
CA LEU A 57 13.04 -6.43 -7.85
C LEU A 57 13.70 -5.62 -8.97
N CYS A 58 13.97 -4.35 -8.72
CA CYS A 58 14.70 -3.48 -9.61
C CYS A 58 16.13 -3.98 -9.87
N TYR A 59 16.85 -4.38 -8.82
CA TYR A 59 18.18 -4.97 -8.96
C TYR A 59 18.12 -6.26 -9.80
N LYS A 60 17.17 -7.14 -9.51
CA LYS A 60 16.97 -8.40 -10.24
C LYS A 60 16.57 -8.19 -11.70
N HIS A 61 15.81 -7.15 -12.00
CA HIS A 61 15.48 -6.79 -13.38
C HIS A 61 16.73 -6.32 -14.14
N LEU A 62 17.56 -5.48 -13.51
CA LEU A 62 18.82 -5.00 -14.12
C LEU A 62 19.86 -6.12 -14.30
N SER A 63 19.85 -7.16 -13.46
CA SER A 63 20.71 -8.35 -13.62
C SER A 63 20.21 -9.34 -14.69
N GLY A 64 19.06 -9.07 -15.31
CA GLY A 64 18.47 -9.94 -16.34
C GLY A 64 17.80 -11.21 -15.77
N GLU A 65 17.64 -11.29 -14.45
CA GLU A 65 17.04 -12.45 -13.78
C GLU A 65 15.51 -12.41 -13.77
N VAL A 66 14.89 -11.25 -14.06
CA VAL A 66 13.44 -11.10 -14.14
C VAL A 66 13.02 -10.97 -15.60
N PRO A 67 12.11 -11.84 -16.11
CA PRO A 67 11.63 -11.76 -17.48
C PRO A 67 10.93 -10.43 -17.75
N CYS A 68 11.18 -9.86 -18.93
CA CYS A 68 10.55 -8.63 -19.40
C CYS A 68 9.10 -8.88 -19.86
N ASN A 69 8.34 -7.80 -20.06
CA ASN A 69 7.00 -7.80 -20.65
C ASN A 69 5.92 -8.47 -19.79
N ASN A 70 5.92 -8.17 -18.49
CA ASN A 70 4.86 -8.54 -17.58
C ASN A 70 4.42 -7.34 -16.72
N LEU A 71 3.24 -7.46 -16.14
CA LEU A 71 2.64 -6.42 -15.28
C LEU A 71 3.57 -6.01 -14.13
N LEU A 72 4.35 -6.94 -13.58
CA LEU A 72 5.28 -6.66 -12.48
C LEU A 72 6.35 -5.64 -12.89
N ILE A 73 6.95 -5.79 -14.07
CA ILE A 73 7.93 -4.83 -14.61
C ILE A 73 7.25 -3.51 -14.99
N GLU A 74 6.06 -3.54 -15.57
CA GLU A 74 5.29 -2.32 -15.88
C GLU A 74 5.01 -1.48 -14.63
N MET A 75 4.61 -2.13 -13.53
CA MET A 75 4.40 -1.48 -12.23
C MET A 75 5.70 -0.89 -11.66
N LEU A 76 6.82 -1.59 -11.78
CA LEU A 76 8.14 -1.09 -11.34
C LEU A 76 8.58 0.15 -12.14
N HIS A 77 8.35 0.15 -13.46
CA HIS A 77 8.68 1.28 -14.33
C HIS A 77 7.80 2.51 -14.06
N ALA A 78 6.49 2.33 -13.87
CA ALA A 78 5.55 3.41 -13.61
C ALA A 78 5.94 4.25 -12.38
N LYS A 79 6.50 3.60 -11.34
CA LYS A 79 6.97 4.26 -10.14
C LYS A 79 8.23 5.11 -10.39
N ARG A 80 9.15 4.61 -11.22
CA ARG A 80 10.39 5.31 -11.57
C ARG A 80 10.17 6.51 -12.49
N THR A 81 9.20 6.45 -13.40
CA THR A 81 8.83 7.58 -14.28
C THR A 81 8.18 8.75 -13.53
N CYS A 82 7.85 8.59 -12.25
CA CYS A 82 7.26 9.64 -11.41
C CYS A 82 8.29 10.45 -10.59
N ILE A 83 9.58 10.09 -10.66
CA ILE A 83 10.73 10.78 -10.06
C ILE A 83 11.43 11.58 -11.16
#